data_AF-A0A6P1HI00-F1
#
_entry.id   AF-A0A6P1HI00-F1
#
_cell.length_a   1.000
_cell.length_b   1.000
_cell.length_c   1.000
_cell.angle_alpha   90.00
_cell.angle_beta   90.00
_cell.angle_gamma   90.00
#
_symmetry.space_group_name_H-M   'P 1'
#
loop_
_entity.id
_entity.type
_entity.pdbx_description
1 polymer ?
#
loop_
_entity_poly.entity_id
_entity_poly.type
_entity_poly.pdbx_seq_one_letter_code
_entity_poly.pdbx_strand_id
1 'polypeptide(L)'
;MQAILALLAEIFNAITLNKWKKSQDQVQRVFTGTVIELLDEKKLMIMEHDVEDSYTSKYEIPVQNANEYELGQKLEVTVFSNELDRTWSLEGDRFEVKTI
;
A
#
# COMPACT_ATOMS: atom_id res chain seq x y z
N MET A 1 -3.41 37.87 23.80
CA MET A 1 -4.46 36.82 23.96
C MET A 1 -4.72 36.03 22.66
N GLN A 2 -4.58 36.63 21.47
CA GLN A 2 -4.78 35.92 20.18
C GLN A 2 -3.63 34.97 19.77
N ALA A 3 -2.38 35.25 20.16
CA ALA A 3 -1.23 34.43 19.77
C ALA A 3 -1.24 33.01 20.36
N ILE A 4 -1.79 32.83 21.57
CA ILE A 4 -1.88 31.51 22.23
C ILE A 4 -2.92 30.62 21.55
N LEU A 5 -4.04 31.20 21.10
CA LEU A 5 -5.10 30.48 20.38
C LEU A 5 -4.63 30.02 19.00
N ALA A 6 -3.86 30.86 18.29
CA ALA A 6 -3.27 30.48 17.00
C ALA A 6 -2.27 29.32 17.16
N LEU A 7 -1.40 29.38 18.17
CA LEU A 7 -0.43 28.33 18.45
C LEU A 7 -1.11 26.99 18.84
N LEU A 8 -2.20 27.05 19.62
CA LEU A 8 -2.99 25.88 19.97
C LEU A 8 -3.69 25.25 18.75
N ALA A 9 -4.20 26.06 17.82
CA ALA A 9 -4.81 25.59 16.58
C ALA A 9 -3.78 24.92 15.64
N GLU A 10 -2.58 25.49 15.53
CA GLU A 10 -1.48 24.90 14.76
C GLU A 10 -1.01 23.57 15.35
N ILE A 11 -0.86 23.48 16.68
CA ILE A 11 -0.49 22.24 17.37
C ILE A 11 -1.59 21.19 17.21
N PHE A 12 -2.86 21.58 17.33
CA PHE A 12 -3.98 20.66 17.15
C PHE A 12 -4.03 20.11 15.72
N ASN A 13 -3.86 20.96 14.71
CA ASN A 13 -3.78 20.56 13.31
C ASN A 13 -2.58 19.64 13.05
N ALA A 14 -1.39 19.95 13.60
CA ALA A 14 -0.21 19.11 13.44
C ALA A 14 -0.40 17.72 14.09
N ILE A 15 -0.97 17.66 15.29
CA ILE A 15 -1.24 16.40 15.99
C ILE A 15 -2.29 15.56 15.26
N THR A 16 -3.38 16.18 14.81
CA THR A 16 -4.44 15.47 14.07
C THR A 16 -3.93 14.97 12.72
N LEU A 17 -3.19 15.79 11.97
CA LEU A 17 -2.58 15.38 10.70
C LEU A 17 -1.58 14.23 10.90
N ASN A 18 -0.76 14.29 11.95
CA ASN A 18 0.24 13.25 12.23
C ASN A 18 -0.41 11.94 12.72
N LYS A 19 -1.52 12.02 13.47
CA LYS A 19 -2.32 10.84 13.83
C LYS A 19 -3.02 10.23 12.62
N TRP A 20 -3.56 11.05 11.72
CA TRP A 20 -4.16 10.61 10.46
C TRP A 20 -3.11 9.94 9.57
N LYS A 21 -1.95 10.57 9.39
CA LYS A 21 -0.83 10.00 8.62
C LYS A 21 -0.33 8.69 9.21
N LYS A 22 -0.17 8.60 10.54
CA LYS A 22 0.15 7.34 11.22
C LYS A 22 -0.94 6.27 11.08
N SER A 23 -2.20 6.65 10.93
CA SER A 23 -3.26 5.67 10.67
C SER A 23 -3.14 5.03 9.29
N GLN A 24 -2.59 5.75 8.30
CA GLN A 24 -2.28 5.22 6.96
C GLN A 24 -1.03 4.31 6.92
N ASP A 25 -0.27 4.21 8.03
CA ASP A 25 0.90 3.33 8.16
C ASP A 25 0.55 1.99 8.86
N GLN A 26 -0.73 1.66 9.04
CA GLN A 26 -1.10 0.36 9.64
C GLN A 26 -0.96 -0.75 8.61
N VAL A 27 -0.11 -1.74 8.91
CA VAL A 27 0.03 -2.95 8.09
C VAL A 27 -1.30 -3.71 8.15
N GLN A 28 -1.98 -3.75 7.01
CA GLN A 28 -3.24 -4.45 6.85
C GLN A 28 -2.99 -5.90 6.42
N ARG A 29 -2.07 -6.09 5.47
CA ARG A 29 -1.75 -7.42 4.91
C ARG A 29 -0.30 -7.50 4.46
N VAL A 30 0.28 -8.68 4.63
CA VAL A 30 1.54 -9.07 4.00
C VAL A 30 1.30 -10.36 3.25
N PHE A 31 1.75 -10.44 2.00
CA PHE A 31 1.69 -11.67 1.22
C PHE A 31 2.86 -11.75 0.24
N THR A 32 3.22 -12.98 -0.12
CA THR A 32 4.20 -13.25 -1.18
C THR A 32 3.48 -13.68 -2.44
N GLY A 33 4.03 -13.35 -3.60
CA GLY A 33 3.46 -13.78 -4.87
C GLY A 33 4.47 -13.72 -5.99
N THR A 34 4.04 -14.17 -7.17
CA THR A 34 4.84 -14.20 -8.38
C THR A 34 4.31 -13.16 -9.36
N VAL A 35 5.19 -12.35 -9.96
CA VAL A 35 4.82 -11.39 -11.00
C VAL A 35 4.40 -12.16 -12.25
N ILE A 36 3.17 -11.94 -12.72
CA ILE A 36 2.65 -12.60 -13.92
C ILE A 36 2.41 -11.64 -15.08
N GLU A 37 2.27 -10.34 -14.79
CA GLU A 37 2.06 -9.30 -15.81
C GLU A 37 2.56 -7.94 -15.33
N LEU A 38 3.09 -7.15 -16.26
CA LEU A 38 3.59 -5.79 -16.02
C LEU A 38 2.90 -4.84 -17.00
N LEU A 39 2.27 -3.80 -16.47
CA LEU A 39 1.51 -2.82 -17.21
C LEU A 39 2.15 -1.44 -17.02
N ASP A 40 3.23 -1.17 -17.75
CA ASP A 40 4.04 0.06 -17.60
C ASP A 40 3.23 1.34 -17.86
N GLU A 41 2.39 1.34 -18.90
CA GLU A 41 1.52 2.49 -19.23
C GLU A 41 0.55 2.86 -18.09
N LYS A 42 0.12 1.86 -17.31
CA LYS A 42 -0.78 2.03 -16.18
C LYS A 42 -0.07 2.07 -14.84
N LYS A 43 1.25 1.85 -14.81
CA LYS A 43 2.06 1.73 -13.60
C LYS A 43 1.52 0.67 -12.63
N LEU A 44 1.09 -0.47 -13.19
CA LEU A 44 0.53 -1.60 -12.44
C LEU A 44 1.37 -2.85 -12.66
N MET A 45 1.42 -3.67 -11.61
CA MET A 45 1.99 -5.01 -11.62
C MET A 45 0.90 -5.99 -11.18
N ILE A 46 0.72 -7.08 -11.92
CA ILE A 46 -0.20 -8.15 -11.55
C ILE A 46 0.59 -9.28 -10.91
N MET A 47 0.24 -9.60 -9.66
CA MET A 47 0.86 -10.67 -8.90
C MET A 47 -0.11 -11.82 -8.65
N GLU A 48 0.41 -13.02 -8.74
CA GLU A 48 -0.27 -14.26 -8.42
C GLU A 48 0.16 -14.75 -7.04
N HIS A 49 -0.81 -14.92 -6.15
CA HIS A 49 -0.62 -15.50 -4.83
C HIS A 49 -1.23 -16.90 -4.81
N ASP A 50 -0.37 -17.91 -4.74
CA ASP A 50 -0.79 -19.29 -4.58
C ASP A 50 -1.20 -19.54 -3.12
N VAL A 51 -2.48 -19.77 -2.92
CA VAL A 51 -2.99 -20.35 -1.67
C VAL A 51 -2.96 -21.86 -1.83
N GLU A 52 -2.41 -22.58 -0.84
CA GLU A 52 -2.11 -24.02 -0.86
C GLU A 52 -3.26 -24.95 -1.32
N ASP A 53 -4.50 -24.47 -1.41
CA ASP A 53 -5.65 -25.21 -1.91
C ASP A 53 -6.31 -24.49 -3.09
N SER A 54 -5.89 -24.82 -4.32
CA SER A 54 -6.61 -24.64 -5.62
C SER A 54 -7.16 -23.25 -6.00
N TYR A 55 -7.00 -22.23 -5.15
CA TYR A 55 -7.47 -20.87 -5.36
C TYR A 55 -6.29 -19.94 -5.56
N THR A 56 -5.98 -19.72 -6.83
CA THR A 56 -5.00 -18.75 -7.24
C THR A 56 -5.63 -17.35 -7.21
N SER A 57 -5.14 -16.49 -6.31
CA SER A 57 -5.61 -15.11 -6.21
C SER A 57 -4.70 -14.19 -7.02
N LYS A 58 -5.29 -13.35 -7.87
CA LYS A 58 -4.56 -12.32 -8.62
C LYS A 58 -4.79 -10.96 -7.99
N TYR A 59 -3.71 -10.21 -7.86
CA TYR A 59 -3.72 -8.91 -7.21
C TYR A 59 -3.08 -7.86 -8.11
N GLU A 60 -3.76 -6.72 -8.25
CA GLU A 60 -3.22 -5.54 -8.93
C GLU A 60 -2.48 -4.69 -7.90
N ILE A 61 -1.20 -4.40 -8.17
CA ILE A 61 -0.33 -3.63 -7.28
C ILE A 61 0.16 -2.39 -8.03
N PRO A 62 -0.10 -1.18 -7.50
CA PRO A 62 0.47 0.03 -8.07
C PRO A 62 1.96 0.10 -7.78
N VAL A 63 2.75 0.38 -8.80
CA VAL A 63 4.21 0.50 -8.73
C VAL A 63 4.66 1.82 -9.31
N GLN A 64 5.80 2.36 -8.87
CA GLN A 64 6.29 3.62 -9.45
C GLN A 64 6.80 3.43 -10.88
N ASN A 65 7.42 2.28 -11.13
CA ASN A 65 8.04 1.89 -12.39
C ASN A 65 7.91 0.37 -12.55
N ALA A 66 7.17 -0.07 -13.57
CA ALA A 66 6.99 -1.51 -13.81
C ALA A 66 8.27 -2.18 -14.30
N ASN A 67 9.18 -1.42 -14.91
CA ASN A 67 10.45 -1.93 -15.46
C ASN A 67 11.47 -2.32 -14.37
N GLU A 68 11.19 -2.06 -13.09
CA GLU A 68 12.03 -2.50 -11.96
C GLU A 68 11.79 -3.97 -11.58
N TYR A 69 10.79 -4.60 -12.20
CA TYR A 69 10.37 -5.97 -11.91
C TYR A 69 10.44 -6.85 -13.15
N GLU A 70 10.54 -8.16 -12.93
CA GLU A 70 10.61 -9.15 -13.99
C GLU A 70 9.44 -10.15 -13.90
N LEU A 71 8.98 -10.64 -15.05
CA LEU A 71 7.99 -11.71 -15.09
C LEU A 71 8.56 -12.98 -14.45
N GLY A 72 7.77 -13.63 -13.60
CA GLY A 72 8.18 -14.80 -12.82
C GLY A 72 8.95 -14.46 -11.54
N GLN A 73 9.26 -13.18 -11.28
CA GLN A 73 9.92 -12.77 -10.05
C GLN A 73 9.00 -12.99 -8.85
N LYS A 74 9.54 -13.54 -7.75
CA LYS A 74 8.83 -13.62 -6.48
C LYS A 74 9.09 -12.39 -5.64
N LEU A 75 8.04 -11.82 -5.08
CA LEU A 75 8.09 -10.60 -4.27
C LEU A 75 7.23 -10.76 -3.02
N GLU A 76 7.57 -10.04 -1.97
CA GLU A 76 6.73 -9.79 -0.81
C GLU A 76 6.08 -8.40 -0.93
N VAL A 77 4.76 -8.34 -0.76
CA VAL A 77 3.99 -7.10 -0.77
C VAL A 77 3.40 -6.86 0.62
N THR A 78 3.62 -5.66 1.13
CA THR A 78 3.01 -5.14 2.35
C THR A 78 2.01 -4.06 1.98
N VAL A 79 0.74 -4.26 2.34
CA VAL A 79 -0.35 -3.31 2.14
C VAL A 79 -0.59 -2.57 3.45
N PHE A 80 -0.55 -1.24 3.38
CA PHE A 80 -0.87 -0.36 4.49
C PHE A 80 -2.19 0.35 4.20
N SER A 81 -3.14 0.20 5.12
CA SER A 81 -4.46 0.81 5.01
C SER A 81 -4.94 1.27 6.38
N ASN A 82 -5.72 2.35 6.40
CA ASN A 82 -6.46 2.77 7.59
C ASN A 82 -7.90 2.22 7.60
N GLU A 83 -8.31 1.54 6.53
CA GLU A 83 -9.64 0.96 6.40
C GLU A 83 -9.69 -0.39 7.11
N LEU A 84 -10.70 -0.54 7.98
CA LEU A 84 -11.03 -1.81 8.61
C LEU A 84 -11.60 -2.83 7.62
N ASP A 85 -11.93 -2.38 6.40
CA ASP A 85 -12.46 -3.23 5.36
C ASP A 85 -11.33 -4.01 4.67
N ARG A 86 -11.56 -5.29 4.35
CA ARG A 86 -10.52 -6.20 3.84
C ARG A 86 -10.21 -6.01 2.36
N THR A 87 -10.77 -4.97 1.74
CA THR A 87 -10.62 -4.64 0.33
C THR A 87 -9.71 -3.44 0.23
N TRP A 88 -8.53 -3.60 -0.38
CA TRP A 88 -7.65 -2.45 -0.60
C TRP A 88 -8.08 -1.63 -1.82
N SER A 89 -7.80 -0.34 -1.77
CA SER A 89 -8.01 0.61 -2.85
C SER A 89 -6.67 1.05 -3.45
N LEU A 90 -6.58 1.01 -4.78
CA LEU A 90 -5.42 1.52 -5.53
C LEU A 90 -5.17 3.02 -5.30
N GLU A 91 -6.19 3.77 -4.87
CA GLU A 91 -6.12 5.23 -4.66
C GLU A 91 -5.91 5.61 -3.19
N GLY A 92 -6.26 4.72 -2.25
CA GLY A 92 -6.29 5.02 -0.81
C GLY A 92 -5.15 4.38 0.00
N ASP A 93 -4.62 3.26 -0.49
CA ASP A 93 -3.69 2.43 0.27
C ASP A 93 -2.25 2.58 -0.22
N ARG A 94 -1.31 2.36 0.69
CA ARG A 94 0.12 2.35 0.37
C ARG A 94 0.60 0.92 0.22
N PHE A 95 1.43 0.69 -0.78
CA PHE A 95 2.04 -0.60 -1.06
C PHE A 95 3.56 -0.48 -0.91
N GLU A 96 4.17 -1.41 -0.17
CA GLU A 96 5.62 -1.62 -0.20
C GLU A 96 5.90 -2.98 -0.79
N VAL A 97 6.84 -3.03 -1.74
CA VAL A 97 7.24 -4.25 -2.45
C VAL A 97 8.71 -4.53 -2.13
N LYS A 98 9.01 -5.78 -1.78
CA LYS A 98 10.36 -6.26 -1.47
C LYS A 98 10.70 -7.52 -2.25
N THR A 99 11.92 -7.57 -2.77
CA THR A 99 12.47 -8.79 -3.38
C THR A 99 12.86 -9.80 -2.29
N ILE A 100 12.58 -11.08 -2.53
CA ILE A 100 12.92 -12.21 -1.64
C ILE A 100 13.97 -13.13 -2.25
#